data_AF-A0ABD2ZY56-F1
#
_entry.id   AF-A0ABD2ZY56-F1
#
_cell.length_a   1.000
_cell.length_b   1.000
_cell.length_c   1.000
_cell.angle_alpha   90.00
_cell.angle_beta   90.00
_cell.angle_gamma   90.00
#
_symmetry.space_group_name_H-M   'P 1'
#
loop_
_entity.id
_entity.type
_entity.pdbx_description
1 polymer ?
#
loop_
_entity_poly.entity_id
_entity_poly.type
_entity_poly.pdbx_seq_one_letter_code
_entity_poly.pdbx_strand_id
1 'polypeptide(L)'
;MKILGAFYRFSHPIQTKIFPVSILGAFYRFSHPIQTKIFPVYPSVRFLNHFYNSRQALFMSTFTEEAEEELEEFMDFIDNLKNYEKAGVPKGAGTDSDDGFDLGRMRRLLQLLGNPHFKFKSIHIAGTKGKGSTAAFLSSILRAQGYSVGCYTSPHIRTIRERITLGVSGDPVPVKTLNRHFQSLRMVLERAIELENGCLSHFEVLTAVAFSLFAQESVDIAVIEAGLGGARDATNVIPSSTLAAAIITTIGEEHLAALGGSLESIAVAKSGIIKDACPVSWF
;
A
#
# COMPACT_ATOMS: atom_id res chain seq x y z
N MET A 1 -19.72 34.40 8.65
CA MET A 1 -18.60 35.17 9.24
C MET A 1 -17.31 34.62 8.64
N LYS A 2 -16.66 35.38 7.75
CA LYS A 2 -15.44 34.96 7.04
C LYS A 2 -14.24 35.17 7.97
N ILE A 3 -13.34 34.19 8.08
CA ILE A 3 -12.00 34.40 8.64
C ILE A 3 -10.96 33.95 7.60
N LEU A 4 -10.00 34.86 7.39
CA LEU A 4 -8.95 34.89 6.39
C LEU A 4 -7.96 33.72 6.48
N GLY A 5 -7.60 33.16 5.33
CA GLY A 5 -6.38 32.38 5.15
C GLY A 5 -5.19 33.29 4.86
N ALA A 6 -4.07 33.04 5.54
CA ALA A 6 -2.79 33.71 5.30
C ALA A 6 -2.15 33.18 4.01
N PHE A 7 -1.83 34.10 3.10
CA PHE A 7 -1.14 33.86 1.84
C PHE A 7 0.38 33.73 2.07
N TYR A 8 0.99 32.65 1.57
CA TYR A 8 2.40 32.65 1.18
C TYR A 8 2.50 33.06 -0.30
N ARG A 9 3.27 34.13 -0.55
CA ARG A 9 3.39 34.84 -1.83
C ARG A 9 4.61 34.29 -2.58
N PHE A 10 4.40 33.48 -3.61
CA PHE A 10 5.43 33.22 -4.63
C PHE A 10 5.27 34.21 -5.78
N SER A 11 6.32 35.00 -6.02
CA SER A 11 6.40 36.00 -7.05
C SER A 11 6.93 35.36 -8.34
N HIS A 12 6.05 35.07 -9.30
CA HIS A 12 6.22 35.28 -10.75
C HIS A 12 5.05 34.64 -11.53
N PRO A 13 4.52 35.29 -12.59
CA PRO A 13 3.25 34.92 -13.20
C PRO A 13 3.44 33.81 -14.24
N ILE A 14 2.80 32.65 -14.05
CA ILE A 14 2.60 31.68 -15.12
C ILE A 14 1.14 31.79 -15.56
N GLN A 15 0.96 32.26 -16.80
CA GLN A 15 -0.35 32.34 -17.45
C GLN A 15 -0.99 30.96 -17.54
N THR A 16 -2.17 30.82 -16.94
CA THR A 16 -3.06 29.69 -17.06
C THR A 16 -3.68 29.66 -18.46
N LYS A 17 -3.36 28.63 -19.26
CA LYS A 17 -4.18 28.24 -20.43
C LYS A 17 -5.00 27.01 -20.06
N ILE A 18 -6.27 27.25 -19.77
CA ILE A 18 -7.32 26.24 -19.69
C ILE A 18 -7.70 25.89 -21.14
N PHE A 19 -7.53 24.63 -21.55
CA PHE A 19 -8.10 24.11 -22.79
C PHE A 19 -9.31 23.22 -22.47
N PRO A 20 -10.51 23.53 -22.99
CA PRO A 20 -11.64 22.62 -22.96
C PRO A 20 -11.46 21.55 -24.05
N VAL A 21 -11.56 20.27 -23.69
CA VAL A 21 -11.58 19.20 -24.69
C VAL A 21 -13.04 18.96 -25.11
N SER A 22 -13.43 19.62 -26.19
CA SER A 22 -14.62 19.31 -26.97
C SER A 22 -14.28 18.32 -28.08
N ILE A 23 -15.10 17.27 -28.19
CA ILE A 23 -15.11 16.24 -29.23
C ILE A 23 -15.33 16.87 -30.61
N LEU A 24 -14.41 16.67 -31.56
CA LEU A 24 -14.73 16.62 -32.98
C LEU A 24 -13.65 15.86 -33.77
N GLY A 25 -14.07 14.92 -34.61
CA GLY A 25 -13.20 14.06 -35.38
C GLY A 25 -12.46 14.78 -36.52
N ALA A 26 -11.26 14.32 -36.81
CA ALA A 26 -10.57 14.58 -38.06
C ALA A 26 -9.81 13.31 -38.48
N PHE A 27 -10.20 12.79 -39.65
CA PHE A 27 -9.54 11.73 -40.38
C PHE A 27 -8.09 12.13 -40.70
N TYR A 28 -7.13 11.28 -40.33
CA TYR A 28 -5.82 11.25 -40.99
C TYR A 28 -5.49 9.81 -41.42
N ARG A 29 -5.35 9.67 -42.74
CA ARG A 29 -5.02 8.46 -43.47
C ARG A 29 -3.50 8.39 -43.56
N PHE A 30 -2.87 7.39 -42.93
CA PHE A 30 -1.50 7.00 -43.22
C PHE A 30 -1.46 5.54 -43.66
N SER A 31 -0.91 5.36 -44.86
CA SER A 31 -0.72 4.12 -45.58
C SER A 31 0.62 3.51 -45.14
N HIS A 32 0.63 2.27 -44.66
CA HIS A 32 1.54 1.14 -45.01
C HIS A 32 1.26 -0.04 -44.05
N PRO A 33 1.43 -1.30 -44.49
CA PRO A 33 0.56 -2.41 -44.11
C PRO A 33 0.97 -3.07 -42.79
N ILE A 34 0.07 -3.08 -41.81
CA ILE A 34 0.18 -3.96 -40.64
C ILE A 34 -0.44 -5.28 -41.05
N GLN A 35 0.37 -6.34 -41.11
CA GLN A 35 -0.12 -7.71 -41.23
C GLN A 35 -1.05 -8.00 -40.04
N THR A 36 -2.34 -8.11 -40.34
CA THR A 36 -3.36 -8.62 -39.42
C THR A 36 -3.07 -10.09 -39.11
N LYS A 37 -2.40 -10.37 -38.00
CA LYS A 37 -2.53 -11.67 -37.35
C LYS A 37 -3.88 -11.71 -36.65
N ILE A 38 -4.83 -12.33 -37.32
CA ILE A 38 -6.13 -12.72 -36.79
C ILE A 38 -5.87 -13.69 -35.64
N PHE A 39 -6.09 -13.25 -34.40
CA PHE A 39 -6.21 -14.15 -33.25
C PHE A 39 -7.59 -14.82 -33.31
N PRO A 40 -7.69 -16.15 -33.10
CA PRO A 40 -8.97 -16.83 -33.16
C PRO A 40 -9.89 -16.34 -32.03
N VAL A 41 -11.12 -16.02 -32.42
CA VAL A 41 -12.26 -15.77 -31.53
C VAL A 41 -12.56 -17.07 -30.79
N TYR A 42 -12.36 -17.10 -29.48
CA TYR A 42 -12.78 -18.23 -28.65
C TYR A 42 -14.32 -18.27 -28.54
N PRO A 43 -14.97 -19.41 -28.82
CA PRO A 43 -16.42 -19.50 -28.78
C PRO A 43 -16.94 -19.57 -27.33
N SER A 44 -17.96 -18.75 -27.07
CA SER A 44 -19.10 -18.94 -26.15
C SER A 44 -18.85 -19.67 -24.82
N VAL A 45 -19.00 -18.92 -23.73
CA VAL A 45 -19.19 -19.41 -22.35
C VAL A 45 -20.38 -20.37 -22.31
N ARG A 46 -20.12 -21.67 -22.22
CA ARG A 46 -21.10 -22.66 -21.74
C ARG A 46 -21.03 -22.68 -20.22
N PHE A 47 -22.14 -22.33 -19.58
CA PHE A 47 -22.40 -22.66 -18.19
C PHE A 47 -22.21 -24.17 -17.98
N LEU A 48 -21.27 -24.55 -17.12
CA LEU A 48 -21.17 -25.89 -16.55
C LEU A 48 -21.24 -25.75 -15.04
N ASN A 49 -22.45 -25.96 -14.53
CA ASN A 49 -22.66 -26.28 -13.12
C ASN A 49 -22.15 -27.71 -12.87
N HIS A 50 -21.47 -27.85 -11.73
CA HIS A 50 -21.40 -29.05 -10.90
C HIS A 50 -20.47 -30.20 -11.34
N PHE A 51 -19.26 -30.22 -10.79
CA PHE A 51 -18.64 -31.39 -10.14
C PHE A 51 -17.53 -30.90 -9.19
N TYR A 52 -17.92 -30.55 -7.95
CA TYR A 52 -16.95 -30.34 -6.87
C TYR A 52 -16.45 -31.72 -6.44
N ASN A 53 -15.24 -32.08 -6.86
CA ASN A 53 -14.65 -33.38 -6.56
C ASN A 53 -14.09 -33.34 -5.13
N SER A 54 -14.53 -34.24 -4.25
CA SER A 54 -14.08 -34.35 -2.85
C SER A 54 -12.56 -34.58 -2.73
N ARG A 55 -11.90 -35.09 -3.78
CA ARG A 55 -10.44 -35.17 -3.85
C ARG A 55 -9.75 -33.82 -4.07
N GLN A 56 -10.33 -32.89 -4.83
CA GLN A 56 -9.77 -31.54 -4.98
C GLN A 56 -10.03 -30.70 -3.73
N ALA A 57 -11.18 -30.87 -3.07
CA ALA A 57 -11.44 -30.23 -1.78
C ALA A 57 -10.50 -30.74 -0.69
N LEU A 58 -10.27 -32.06 -0.61
CA LEU A 58 -9.32 -32.66 0.33
C LEU A 58 -7.87 -32.26 0.03
N PHE A 59 -7.49 -32.20 -1.25
CA PHE A 59 -6.18 -31.74 -1.69
C PHE A 59 -5.99 -30.23 -1.41
N MET A 60 -6.99 -29.40 -1.67
CA MET A 60 -6.94 -27.98 -1.30
C MET A 60 -6.90 -27.80 0.22
N SER A 61 -7.61 -28.62 1.01
CA SER A 61 -7.59 -28.53 2.47
C SER A 61 -6.24 -28.94 3.05
N THR A 62 -5.62 -30.01 2.53
CA THR A 62 -4.25 -30.40 2.94
C THR A 62 -3.23 -29.34 2.53
N PHE A 63 -3.33 -28.79 1.32
CA PHE A 63 -2.44 -27.69 0.90
C PHE A 63 -2.63 -26.40 1.71
N THR A 64 -3.84 -26.11 2.19
CA THR A 64 -4.07 -24.98 3.09
C THR A 64 -3.54 -25.24 4.49
N GLU A 65 -3.71 -26.46 5.02
CA GLU A 65 -3.18 -26.86 6.33
C GLU A 65 -1.63 -26.84 6.34
N GLU A 66 -0.98 -27.44 5.34
CA GLU A 66 0.50 -27.40 5.22
C GLU A 66 1.03 -25.97 5.03
N ALA A 67 0.29 -25.12 4.31
CA ALA A 67 0.63 -23.71 4.12
C ALA A 67 0.44 -22.88 5.40
N GLU A 68 -0.53 -23.24 6.24
CA GLU A 68 -0.79 -22.59 7.52
C GLU A 68 0.27 -22.99 8.56
N GLU A 69 0.66 -24.27 8.62
CA GLU A 69 1.78 -24.74 9.44
C GLU A 69 3.10 -24.04 9.07
N GLU A 70 3.38 -23.88 7.77
CA GLU A 70 4.62 -23.23 7.32
C GLU A 70 4.69 -21.73 7.67
N LEU A 71 3.57 -21.06 7.96
CA LEU A 71 3.53 -19.67 8.41
C LEU A 71 3.23 -19.51 9.90
N GLU A 72 3.06 -20.59 10.65
CA GLU A 72 2.65 -20.57 12.06
C GLU A 72 3.57 -19.67 12.90
N GLU A 73 4.89 -19.87 12.82
CA GLU A 73 5.85 -19.05 13.57
C GLU A 73 5.76 -17.54 13.23
N PHE A 74 5.54 -17.20 11.96
CA PHE A 74 5.38 -15.81 11.54
C PHE A 74 4.09 -15.22 12.09
N MET A 75 3.00 -15.98 12.03
CA MET A 75 1.70 -15.57 12.55
C MET A 75 1.76 -15.38 14.06
N ASP A 76 2.32 -16.33 14.80
CA ASP A 76 2.54 -16.25 16.24
C ASP A 76 3.38 -15.03 16.62
N PHE A 77 4.47 -14.78 15.88
CA PHE A 77 5.31 -13.61 16.10
C PHE A 77 4.51 -12.31 15.96
N ILE A 78 3.74 -12.21 14.89
CA ILE A 78 2.98 -11.00 14.53
C ILE A 78 1.73 -10.81 15.41
N ASP A 79 1.08 -11.88 15.87
CA ASP A 79 -0.10 -11.82 16.74
C ASP A 79 0.26 -11.52 18.21
N ASN A 80 1.51 -11.77 18.63
CA ASN A 80 2.02 -11.34 19.93
C ASN A 80 2.29 -9.83 20.04
N LEU A 81 2.26 -9.10 18.91
CA LEU A 81 2.45 -7.65 18.89
C LEU A 81 1.13 -6.90 19.12
N LYS A 82 1.23 -5.65 19.59
CA LYS A 82 0.05 -4.80 19.76
C LYS A 82 -0.61 -4.54 18.40
N ASN A 83 -1.82 -5.07 18.23
CA ASN A 83 -2.62 -4.90 17.03
C ASN A 83 -3.76 -3.88 17.27
N TYR A 84 -3.60 -2.65 16.75
CA TYR A 84 -4.58 -1.58 16.89
C TYR A 84 -5.82 -1.74 16.00
N GLU A 85 -5.77 -2.60 14.99
CA GLU A 85 -6.96 -2.95 14.19
C GLU A 85 -7.92 -3.81 15.01
N LYS A 86 -7.39 -4.72 15.84
CA LYS A 86 -8.16 -5.57 16.76
C LYS A 86 -8.49 -4.87 18.08
N ALA A 87 -7.51 -4.17 18.68
CA ALA A 87 -7.64 -3.57 20.01
C ALA A 87 -8.31 -2.18 20.01
N GLY A 88 -8.54 -1.60 18.84
CA GLY A 88 -9.00 -0.23 18.68
C GLY A 88 -7.85 0.77 18.67
N VAL A 89 -8.02 1.82 17.86
CA VAL A 89 -7.03 2.88 17.70
C VAL A 89 -7.13 3.87 18.87
N PRO A 90 -6.01 4.20 19.54
CA PRO A 90 -6.00 5.17 20.63
C PRO A 90 -6.47 6.57 20.21
N LYS A 91 -6.99 7.34 21.17
CA LYS A 91 -7.29 8.76 20.95
C LYS A 91 -6.00 9.50 20.63
N GLY A 92 -6.02 10.38 19.63
CA GLY A 92 -4.86 11.15 19.22
C GLY A 92 -3.77 10.38 18.46
N ALA A 93 -3.96 9.08 18.18
CA ALA A 93 -2.94 8.23 17.56
C ALA A 93 -2.39 8.78 16.22
N GLY A 94 -3.23 9.44 15.41
CA GLY A 94 -2.80 10.03 14.13
C GLY A 94 -2.37 11.50 14.22
N THR A 95 -2.20 12.04 15.44
CA THR A 95 -1.89 13.46 15.68
C THR A 95 -0.47 13.64 16.21
N ASP A 96 -0.02 14.90 16.31
CA ASP A 96 1.31 15.24 16.82
C ASP A 96 1.40 15.26 18.36
N SER A 97 0.39 14.74 19.08
CA SER A 97 0.42 14.61 20.54
C SER A 97 1.47 13.59 21.02
N ASP A 98 1.83 13.65 22.30
CA ASP A 98 2.71 12.67 22.94
C ASP A 98 2.16 11.23 22.89
N ASP A 99 0.83 11.09 22.79
CA ASP A 99 0.13 9.80 22.62
C ASP A 99 0.01 9.36 21.15
N GLY A 100 0.58 10.13 20.22
CA GLY A 100 0.55 9.87 18.78
C GLY A 100 1.46 8.72 18.38
N PHE A 101 1.21 8.12 17.22
CA PHE A 101 2.10 7.12 16.66
C PHE A 101 3.48 7.73 16.36
N ASP A 102 4.52 6.95 16.70
CA ASP A 102 5.91 7.37 16.63
C ASP A 102 6.56 6.90 15.33
N LEU A 103 6.69 7.81 14.35
CA LEU A 103 7.49 7.53 13.15
C LEU A 103 8.97 7.31 13.44
N GLY A 104 9.50 7.81 14.56
CA GLY A 104 10.87 7.57 15.00
C GLY A 104 11.13 6.08 15.22
N ARG A 105 10.21 5.39 15.89
CA ARG A 105 10.24 3.93 16.09
C ARG A 105 10.33 3.19 14.76
N MET A 106 9.43 3.51 13.83
CA MET A 106 9.44 2.89 12.50
C MET A 106 10.73 3.17 11.72
N ARG A 107 11.29 4.38 11.80
CA ARG A 107 12.58 4.72 11.16
C ARG A 107 13.74 3.92 11.74
N ARG A 108 13.81 3.75 13.06
CA ARG A 108 14.85 2.94 13.73
C ARG A 108 14.73 1.46 13.34
N LEU A 109 13.52 0.91 13.27
CA LEU A 109 13.28 -0.44 12.75
C LEU A 109 13.79 -0.58 11.32
N LEU A 110 13.43 0.33 10.41
CA LEU A 110 13.90 0.27 9.02
C LEU A 110 15.41 0.46 8.89
N GLN A 111 16.02 1.26 9.76
CA GLN A 111 17.48 1.41 9.81
C GLN A 111 18.18 0.10 10.14
N LEU A 112 17.66 -0.67 11.10
CA LEU A 112 18.18 -2.01 11.43
C LEU A 112 18.07 -2.98 10.25
N LEU A 113 17.04 -2.81 9.41
CA LEU A 113 16.82 -3.59 8.19
C LEU A 113 17.59 -3.05 6.96
N GLY A 114 18.50 -2.09 7.14
CA GLY A 114 19.30 -1.54 6.05
C GLY A 114 18.51 -0.64 5.09
N ASN A 115 17.49 0.06 5.62
CA ASN A 115 16.70 1.08 4.92
C ASN A 115 16.08 0.60 3.59
N PRO A 116 15.27 -0.47 3.59
CA PRO A 116 14.81 -1.09 2.35
C PRO A 116 13.93 -0.18 1.49
N HIS A 117 13.15 0.71 2.11
CA HIS A 117 12.29 1.72 1.46
C HIS A 117 13.01 2.76 0.59
N PHE A 118 14.35 2.76 0.57
CA PHE A 118 15.15 3.56 -0.37
C PHE A 118 15.49 2.82 -1.68
N LYS A 119 15.17 1.52 -1.78
CA LYS A 119 15.63 0.65 -2.88
C LYS A 119 14.63 0.50 -4.04
N PHE A 120 13.43 1.05 -3.91
CA PHE A 120 12.38 1.01 -4.92
C PHE A 120 11.63 2.34 -4.96
N LYS A 121 10.92 2.63 -6.05
CA LYS A 121 10.01 3.79 -6.12
C LYS A 121 8.68 3.47 -5.45
N SER A 122 7.97 4.48 -4.94
CA SER A 122 6.70 4.27 -4.24
C SER A 122 5.60 5.19 -4.72
N ILE A 123 4.38 4.67 -4.85
CA ILE A 123 3.14 5.45 -4.88
C ILE A 123 2.48 5.30 -3.52
N HIS A 124 2.28 6.40 -2.80
CA HIS A 124 1.72 6.38 -1.44
C HIS A 124 0.27 6.85 -1.46
N ILE A 125 -0.63 6.07 -0.88
CA ILE A 125 -2.08 6.30 -0.95
C ILE A 125 -2.64 6.48 0.46
N ALA A 126 -3.28 7.61 0.72
CA ALA A 126 -4.06 7.89 1.92
C ALA A 126 -5.49 8.29 1.55
N GLY A 127 -6.40 8.31 2.52
CA GLY A 127 -7.83 8.56 2.26
C GLY A 127 -8.76 7.81 3.20
N THR A 128 -10.04 8.18 3.21
CA THR A 128 -11.09 7.55 4.01
C THR A 128 -11.61 6.29 3.32
N LYS A 129 -12.00 6.40 2.05
CA LYS A 129 -12.47 5.26 1.23
C LYS A 129 -11.76 5.21 -0.11
N GLY A 130 -11.73 4.03 -0.74
CA GLY A 130 -11.18 3.84 -2.07
C GLY A 130 -9.67 3.62 -2.14
N LYS A 131 -8.96 3.58 -1.00
CA LYS A 131 -7.50 3.33 -0.93
C LYS A 131 -7.12 1.98 -1.58
N GLY A 132 -7.63 0.87 -1.05
CA GLY A 132 -7.38 -0.47 -1.60
C GLY A 132 -7.79 -0.64 -3.08
N SER A 133 -8.93 -0.09 -3.51
CA SER A 133 -9.34 -0.12 -4.92
C SER A 133 -8.39 0.66 -5.83
N THR A 134 -7.94 1.84 -5.38
CA THR A 134 -6.94 2.64 -6.08
C THR A 134 -5.61 1.90 -6.17
N ALA A 135 -5.18 1.27 -5.06
CA ALA A 135 -3.97 0.47 -5.01
C ALA A 135 -4.04 -0.71 -6.00
N ALA A 136 -5.16 -1.41 -6.06
CA ALA A 136 -5.39 -2.52 -6.98
C ALA A 136 -5.35 -2.07 -8.46
N PHE A 137 -6.04 -0.97 -8.80
CA PHE A 137 -6.05 -0.46 -10.16
C PHE A 137 -4.66 0.01 -10.61
N LEU A 138 -3.95 0.77 -9.77
CA LEU A 138 -2.60 1.24 -10.10
C LEU A 138 -1.63 0.07 -10.27
N SER A 139 -1.67 -0.89 -9.34
CA SER A 139 -0.79 -2.06 -9.43
C SER A 139 -1.06 -2.88 -10.68
N SER A 140 -2.33 -3.05 -11.06
CA SER A 140 -2.71 -3.74 -12.30
C SER A 140 -2.23 -3.01 -13.56
N ILE A 141 -2.40 -1.68 -13.62
CA ILE A 141 -1.93 -0.86 -14.75
C ILE A 141 -0.41 -0.93 -14.87
N LEU A 142 0.32 -0.77 -13.77
CA LEU A 142 1.79 -0.83 -13.76
C LEU A 142 2.31 -2.20 -14.19
N ARG A 143 1.71 -3.29 -13.69
CA ARG A 143 2.04 -4.66 -14.13
C ARG A 143 1.76 -4.87 -15.62
N ALA A 144 0.64 -4.34 -16.13
CA ALA A 144 0.32 -4.42 -17.55
C ALA A 144 1.32 -3.65 -18.44
N GLN A 145 2.03 -2.67 -17.89
CA GLN A 145 3.15 -1.98 -18.55
C GLN A 145 4.50 -2.70 -18.39
N GLY A 146 4.53 -3.85 -17.72
CA GLY A 146 5.73 -4.69 -17.57
C GLY A 146 6.60 -4.38 -16.34
N TYR A 147 6.14 -3.52 -15.42
CA TYR A 147 6.86 -3.28 -14.17
C TYR A 147 6.71 -4.47 -13.20
N SER A 148 7.77 -4.78 -12.47
CA SER A 148 7.70 -5.58 -11.25
C SER A 148 7.13 -4.73 -10.12
N VAL A 149 5.94 -5.08 -9.63
CA VAL A 149 5.19 -4.25 -8.69
C VAL A 149 5.00 -4.96 -7.35
N GLY A 150 5.47 -4.32 -6.28
CA GLY A 150 5.03 -4.62 -4.91
C GLY A 150 3.73 -3.86 -4.60
N CYS A 151 2.78 -4.48 -3.89
CA CYS A 151 1.62 -3.74 -3.37
C CYS A 151 1.38 -4.12 -1.92
N TYR A 152 1.25 -3.11 -1.07
CA TYR A 152 0.97 -3.24 0.36
C TYR A 152 -0.39 -2.60 0.69
N THR A 153 -1.33 -3.42 1.14
CA THR A 153 -2.72 -3.01 1.44
C THR A 153 -3.22 -3.58 2.77
N SER A 154 -4.24 -2.95 3.35
CA SER A 154 -4.85 -3.43 4.60
C SER A 154 -6.33 -3.02 4.71
N PRO A 155 -7.16 -3.79 5.45
CA PRO A 155 -6.88 -5.09 6.06
C PRO A 155 -6.88 -6.23 5.02
N HIS A 156 -6.63 -7.46 5.46
CA HIS A 156 -6.86 -8.67 4.66
C HIS A 156 -8.25 -9.25 4.96
N ILE A 157 -8.78 -10.07 4.04
CA ILE A 157 -10.08 -10.75 4.19
C ILE A 157 -9.89 -12.18 4.70
N ARG A 158 -8.98 -12.96 4.11
CA ARG A 158 -8.78 -14.38 4.49
C ARG A 158 -7.40 -14.66 5.04
N THR A 159 -6.35 -14.18 4.38
CA THR A 159 -4.96 -14.46 4.78
C THR A 159 -4.12 -13.19 4.81
N ILE A 160 -3.20 -13.08 5.77
CA ILE A 160 -2.28 -11.94 5.90
C ILE A 160 -1.45 -11.70 4.62
N ARG A 161 -1.22 -12.75 3.82
CA ARG A 161 -0.51 -12.65 2.54
C ARG A 161 -1.21 -11.73 1.54
N GLU A 162 -2.53 -11.57 1.62
CA GLU A 162 -3.28 -10.63 0.78
C GLU A 162 -2.81 -9.19 0.96
N ARG A 163 -2.20 -8.87 2.11
CA ARG A 163 -1.62 -7.54 2.35
C ARG A 163 -0.36 -7.29 1.56
N ILE A 164 0.32 -8.31 1.03
CA ILE A 164 1.59 -8.18 0.34
C ILE A 164 1.50 -8.95 -0.99
N THR A 165 1.34 -8.24 -2.10
CA THR A 165 1.40 -8.85 -3.43
C THR A 165 2.70 -8.47 -4.15
N LEU A 166 3.19 -9.34 -5.02
CA LEU A 166 4.49 -9.21 -5.66
C LEU A 166 4.44 -9.51 -7.17
N GLY A 167 5.48 -9.07 -7.86
CA GLY A 167 5.80 -9.47 -9.23
C GLY A 167 4.78 -9.01 -10.26
N VAL A 168 4.75 -9.74 -11.37
CA VAL A 168 3.96 -9.40 -12.57
C VAL A 168 2.52 -9.92 -12.53
N SER A 169 2.25 -10.99 -11.77
CA SER A 169 0.91 -11.56 -11.65
C SER A 169 0.05 -10.82 -10.64
N GLY A 170 0.67 -10.24 -9.61
CA GLY A 170 -0.04 -9.55 -8.53
C GLY A 170 -0.72 -10.49 -7.54
N ASP A 171 -0.30 -11.75 -7.50
CA ASP A 171 -0.76 -12.70 -6.49
C ASP A 171 -0.23 -12.34 -5.10
N PRO A 172 -0.95 -12.71 -4.03
CA PRO A 172 -0.42 -12.70 -2.67
C PRO A 172 0.93 -13.41 -2.61
N VAL A 173 1.88 -12.87 -1.83
CA VAL A 173 3.20 -13.45 -1.62
C VAL A 173 3.08 -14.95 -1.31
N PRO A 174 3.89 -15.84 -1.95
CA PRO A 174 3.89 -17.25 -1.62
C PRO A 174 4.28 -17.49 -0.15
N VAL A 175 3.64 -18.46 0.49
CA VAL A 175 3.88 -18.88 1.89
C VAL A 175 5.38 -19.08 2.16
N LYS A 176 6.02 -19.91 1.33
CA LYS A 176 7.47 -20.20 1.37
C LYS A 176 8.34 -18.95 1.28
N THR A 177 7.96 -18.01 0.42
CA THR A 177 8.71 -16.76 0.23
C THR A 177 8.58 -15.89 1.47
N LEU A 178 7.37 -15.73 2.00
CA LEU A 178 7.13 -14.92 3.20
C LEU A 178 7.81 -15.54 4.43
N ASN A 179 7.65 -16.85 4.66
CA ASN A 179 8.28 -17.53 5.79
C ASN A 179 9.81 -17.44 5.72
N ARG A 180 10.41 -17.77 4.56
CA ARG A 180 11.87 -17.65 4.39
C ARG A 180 12.37 -16.23 4.63
N HIS A 181 11.63 -15.23 4.16
CA HIS A 181 11.99 -13.83 4.38
C HIS A 181 11.84 -13.46 5.86
N PHE A 182 10.78 -13.88 6.54
CA PHE A 182 10.62 -13.68 7.97
C PHE A 182 11.79 -14.31 8.76
N GLN A 183 12.13 -15.58 8.48
CA GLN A 183 13.22 -16.27 9.17
C GLN A 183 14.58 -15.57 8.99
N SER A 184 14.83 -14.95 7.82
CA SER A 184 16.06 -14.17 7.61
C SER A 184 16.08 -12.85 8.38
N LEU A 185 14.91 -12.30 8.72
CA LEU A 185 14.76 -11.05 9.47
C LEU A 185 14.58 -11.26 10.99
N ARG A 186 14.18 -12.46 11.43
CA ARG A 186 13.69 -12.73 12.79
C ARG A 186 14.55 -12.15 13.89
N MET A 187 15.86 -12.44 13.89
CA MET A 187 16.78 -11.91 14.91
C MET A 187 16.85 -10.37 14.93
N VAL A 188 16.73 -9.73 13.76
CA VAL A 188 16.73 -8.26 13.66
C VAL A 188 15.42 -7.69 14.18
N LEU A 189 14.30 -8.34 13.90
CA LEU A 189 12.98 -7.94 14.41
C LEU A 189 12.88 -8.10 15.94
N GLU A 190 13.33 -9.24 16.48
CA GLU A 190 13.39 -9.48 17.93
C GLU A 190 14.24 -8.41 18.63
N ARG A 191 15.45 -8.15 18.11
CA ARG A 191 16.30 -7.06 18.62
C ARG A 191 15.63 -5.69 18.53
N ALA A 192 14.90 -5.40 17.46
CA ALA A 192 14.19 -4.14 17.32
C ALA A 192 13.07 -4.00 18.35
N ILE A 193 12.34 -5.09 18.63
CA ILE A 193 11.30 -5.12 19.67
C ILE A 193 11.91 -4.84 21.04
N GLU A 194 13.05 -5.47 21.37
CA GLU A 194 13.76 -5.21 22.63
C GLU A 194 14.22 -3.76 22.76
N LEU A 195 14.84 -3.18 21.72
CA LEU A 195 15.32 -1.80 21.71
C LEU A 195 14.19 -0.77 21.87
N GLU A 196 12.98 -1.12 21.43
CA GLU A 196 11.78 -0.31 21.55
C GLU A 196 10.93 -0.69 22.77
N ASN A 197 11.48 -1.45 23.73
CA ASN A 197 10.79 -1.89 24.96
C ASN A 197 9.44 -2.57 24.69
N GLY A 198 9.36 -3.39 23.63
CA GLY A 198 8.14 -4.08 23.24
C GLY A 198 7.06 -3.21 22.59
N CYS A 199 7.34 -1.94 22.31
CA CYS A 199 6.33 -1.01 21.81
C CYS A 199 6.06 -1.11 20.30
N LEU A 200 6.84 -1.90 19.55
CA LEU A 200 6.57 -2.12 18.13
C LEU A 200 5.21 -2.76 17.91
N SER A 201 4.40 -2.13 17.06
CA SER A 201 3.07 -2.61 16.72
C SER A 201 3.10 -3.67 15.62
N HIS A 202 2.02 -4.45 15.55
CA HIS A 202 1.75 -5.37 14.45
C HIS A 202 1.92 -4.70 13.08
N PHE A 203 1.38 -3.50 12.92
CA PHE A 203 1.39 -2.79 11.63
C PHE A 203 2.78 -2.28 11.26
N GLU A 204 3.57 -1.79 12.22
CA GLU A 204 4.96 -1.35 11.97
C GLU A 204 5.83 -2.53 11.52
N VAL A 205 5.77 -3.66 12.23
CA VAL A 205 6.55 -4.85 11.89
C VAL A 205 6.12 -5.40 10.53
N LEU A 206 4.82 -5.53 10.26
CA LEU A 206 4.35 -6.04 8.97
C LEU A 206 4.73 -5.10 7.81
N THR A 207 4.66 -3.78 8.01
CA THR A 207 5.11 -2.79 7.03
C THR A 207 6.61 -2.93 6.75
N ALA A 208 7.42 -3.14 7.79
CA ALA A 208 8.86 -3.31 7.66
C ALA A 208 9.22 -4.60 6.91
N VAL A 209 8.52 -5.70 7.20
CA VAL A 209 8.64 -6.98 6.46
C VAL A 209 8.26 -6.79 4.99
N ALA A 210 7.15 -6.11 4.70
CA ALA A 210 6.72 -5.84 3.33
C ALA A 210 7.77 -5.02 2.56
N PHE A 211 8.29 -3.94 3.15
CA PHE A 211 9.31 -3.09 2.52
C PHE A 211 10.62 -3.86 2.29
N SER A 212 11.06 -4.62 3.29
CA SER A 212 12.25 -5.48 3.16
C SER A 212 12.08 -6.51 2.04
N LEU A 213 10.89 -7.10 1.92
CA LEU A 213 10.59 -8.07 0.88
C LEU A 213 10.57 -7.43 -0.51
N PHE A 214 9.95 -6.26 -0.66
CA PHE A 214 9.98 -5.50 -1.92
C PHE A 214 11.40 -5.17 -2.37
N ALA A 215 12.27 -4.79 -1.42
CA ALA A 215 13.68 -4.58 -1.70
C ALA A 215 14.42 -5.87 -2.09
N GLN A 216 14.16 -6.99 -1.41
CA GLN A 216 14.77 -8.29 -1.73
C GLN A 216 14.39 -8.75 -3.14
N GLU A 217 13.10 -8.65 -3.48
CA GLU A 217 12.55 -9.05 -4.78
C GLU A 217 12.82 -8.02 -5.88
N SER A 218 13.56 -6.93 -5.57
CA SER A 218 13.98 -5.90 -6.52
C SER A 218 12.80 -5.34 -7.33
N VAL A 219 11.68 -5.01 -6.66
CA VAL A 219 10.53 -4.42 -7.35
C VAL A 219 10.89 -3.05 -7.91
N ASP A 220 10.39 -2.72 -9.10
CA ASP A 220 10.64 -1.40 -9.71
C ASP A 220 9.90 -0.30 -8.94
N ILE A 221 8.66 -0.61 -8.56
CA ILE A 221 7.76 0.31 -7.89
C ILE A 221 6.85 -0.43 -6.89
N ALA A 222 6.55 0.22 -5.77
CA ALA A 222 5.64 -0.28 -4.77
C ALA A 222 4.42 0.64 -4.62
N VAL A 223 3.22 0.06 -4.59
CA VAL A 223 1.97 0.78 -4.32
C VAL A 223 1.60 0.55 -2.86
N ILE A 224 1.67 1.60 -2.05
CA ILE A 224 1.60 1.53 -0.59
C ILE A 224 0.36 2.25 -0.08
N GLU A 225 -0.54 1.51 0.55
CA GLU A 225 -1.70 2.06 1.27
C GLU A 225 -1.32 2.39 2.73
N ALA A 226 -1.65 3.62 3.16
CA ALA A 226 -1.56 4.01 4.57
C ALA A 226 -2.68 3.33 5.39
N GLY A 227 -2.35 2.85 6.58
CA GLY A 227 -3.30 2.19 7.48
C GLY A 227 -4.25 3.17 8.17
N LEU A 228 -3.70 4.20 8.82
CA LEU A 228 -4.46 5.21 9.56
C LEU A 228 -3.96 6.62 9.25
N GLY A 229 -4.86 7.49 8.78
CA GLY A 229 -4.53 8.88 8.51
C GLY A 229 -3.50 8.99 7.38
N GLY A 230 -2.26 9.30 7.73
CA GLY A 230 -1.13 9.46 6.80
C GLY A 230 0.11 10.02 7.49
N ALA A 231 -0.02 11.18 8.13
CA ALA A 231 1.06 11.97 8.72
C ALA A 231 1.90 11.16 9.72
N ARG A 232 1.24 10.38 10.59
CA ARG A 232 1.85 9.51 11.61
C ARG A 232 1.74 8.02 11.29
N ASP A 233 1.30 7.66 10.09
CA ASP A 233 1.17 6.28 9.68
C ASP A 233 2.54 5.63 9.48
N ALA A 234 2.73 4.36 9.87
CA ALA A 234 4.01 3.66 9.74
C ALA A 234 4.57 3.67 8.30
N THR A 235 3.70 3.75 7.29
CA THR A 235 4.11 3.83 5.88
C THR A 235 4.70 5.20 5.50
N ASN A 236 4.47 6.27 6.28
CA ASN A 236 4.97 7.63 6.01
C ASN A 236 6.44 7.87 6.38
N VAL A 237 7.23 6.80 6.31
CA VAL A 237 8.68 6.81 6.31
C VAL A 237 9.26 6.89 4.90
N ILE A 238 8.43 6.76 3.85
CA ILE A 238 8.84 6.92 2.45
C ILE A 238 9.37 8.35 2.21
N PRO A 239 10.65 8.50 1.82
CA PRO A 239 11.26 9.80 1.56
C PRO A 239 10.88 10.35 0.18
N SER A 240 10.98 11.67 -0.01
CA SER A 240 10.70 12.33 -1.30
C SER A 240 11.54 11.76 -2.45
N SER A 241 12.76 11.28 -2.16
CA SER A 241 13.68 10.70 -3.17
C SER A 241 13.16 9.41 -3.83
N THR A 242 12.32 8.64 -3.14
CA THR A 242 11.70 7.42 -3.67
C THR A 242 10.21 7.54 -3.92
N LEU A 243 9.56 8.60 -3.45
CA LEU A 243 8.14 8.85 -3.71
C LEU A 243 7.91 9.32 -5.16
N ALA A 244 7.26 8.48 -5.96
CA ALA A 244 6.87 8.78 -7.33
C ALA A 244 5.58 9.61 -7.41
N ALA A 245 4.62 9.36 -6.51
CA ALA A 245 3.40 10.13 -6.37
C ALA A 245 2.77 9.93 -4.98
N ALA A 246 2.09 10.97 -4.47
CA ALA A 246 1.17 10.87 -3.35
C ALA A 246 -0.28 10.95 -3.87
N ILE A 247 -1.15 10.08 -3.37
CA ILE A 247 -2.56 10.03 -3.74
C ILE A 247 -3.40 10.16 -2.48
N ILE A 248 -4.26 11.17 -2.46
CA ILE A 248 -5.30 11.30 -1.47
C ILE A 248 -6.62 10.92 -2.16
N THR A 249 -7.25 9.84 -1.72
CA THR A 249 -8.60 9.49 -2.22
C THR A 249 -9.63 10.41 -1.55
N THR A 250 -10.75 9.87 -1.06
CA THR A 250 -11.76 10.69 -0.40
C THR A 250 -11.33 11.14 0.98
N ILE A 251 -11.82 12.31 1.40
CA ILE A 251 -11.76 12.78 2.80
C ILE A 251 -13.18 12.73 3.36
N GLY A 252 -13.36 12.02 4.45
CA GLY A 252 -14.62 11.88 5.15
C GLY A 252 -14.40 11.50 6.61
N GLU A 253 -15.44 11.67 7.42
CA GLU A 253 -15.40 11.38 8.85
C GLU A 253 -15.12 9.88 9.09
N GLU A 254 -13.96 9.61 9.66
CA GLU A 254 -13.57 8.31 10.19
C GLU A 254 -12.57 8.51 11.32
N HIS A 255 -12.54 7.59 12.28
CA HIS A 255 -11.55 7.60 13.36
C HIS A 255 -11.41 8.96 14.05
N LEU A 256 -12.50 9.71 14.23
CA LEU A 256 -12.49 11.09 14.74
C LEU A 256 -11.66 11.22 16.03
N ALA A 257 -11.85 10.31 16.99
CA ALA A 257 -11.08 10.32 18.24
C ALA A 257 -9.57 10.15 18.01
N ALA A 258 -9.15 9.36 17.03
CA ALA A 258 -7.75 9.13 16.71
C ALA A 258 -7.13 10.25 15.86
N LEU A 259 -7.94 10.92 15.03
CA LEU A 259 -7.50 11.88 14.02
C LEU A 259 -7.79 13.35 14.38
N GLY A 260 -8.07 13.66 15.64
CA GLY A 260 -8.18 15.04 16.15
C GLY A 260 -9.60 15.61 16.23
N GLY A 261 -10.61 14.84 15.86
CA GLY A 261 -12.02 15.15 16.15
C GLY A 261 -12.75 16.01 15.13
N SER A 262 -12.13 16.40 14.01
CA SER A 262 -12.79 17.17 12.96
C SER A 262 -12.41 16.71 11.55
N LEU A 263 -13.16 17.16 10.54
CA LEU A 263 -12.84 16.85 9.14
C LEU A 263 -11.53 17.53 8.70
N GLU A 264 -11.24 18.72 9.22
CA GLU A 264 -10.00 19.45 8.97
C GLU A 264 -8.80 18.71 9.55
N SER A 265 -8.91 18.19 10.78
CA SER A 265 -7.82 17.42 11.39
C SER A 265 -7.58 16.10 10.65
N ILE A 266 -8.64 15.46 10.14
CA ILE A 266 -8.54 14.29 9.25
C ILE A 266 -7.84 14.65 7.93
N ALA A 267 -8.19 15.79 7.32
CA ALA A 267 -7.55 16.25 6.09
C ALA A 267 -6.05 16.50 6.30
N VAL A 268 -5.67 17.18 7.39
CA VAL A 268 -4.27 17.40 7.78
C VAL A 268 -3.56 16.05 7.94
N ALA A 269 -4.12 15.14 8.74
CA ALA A 269 -3.53 13.83 8.95
C ALA A 269 -3.31 13.07 7.63
N LYS A 270 -4.28 13.07 6.72
CA LYS A 270 -4.13 12.36 5.43
C LYS A 270 -3.14 13.05 4.48
N SER A 271 -3.18 14.37 4.41
CA SER A 271 -2.27 15.16 3.57
C SER A 271 -0.80 15.06 3.96
N GLY A 272 -0.50 14.56 5.17
CA GLY A 272 0.87 14.38 5.65
C GLY A 272 1.73 13.39 4.86
N ILE A 273 1.15 12.64 3.91
CA ILE A 273 1.93 11.82 2.96
C ILE A 273 2.48 12.63 1.77
N ILE A 274 1.99 13.85 1.55
CA ILE A 274 2.48 14.74 0.50
C ILE A 274 3.89 15.20 0.84
N LYS A 275 4.80 15.12 -0.14
CA LYS A 275 6.19 15.55 0.00
C LYS A 275 6.56 16.55 -1.08
N ASP A 276 7.49 17.45 -0.76
CA ASP A 276 7.96 18.48 -1.68
C ASP A 276 8.42 17.90 -3.02
N ALA A 277 8.09 18.62 -4.10
CA ALA A 277 8.43 18.29 -5.48
C ALA A 277 7.92 16.92 -5.97
N CYS A 278 6.98 16.29 -5.25
CA CYS A 278 6.33 15.05 -5.68
C CYS A 278 4.93 15.35 -6.26
N PRO A 279 4.54 14.74 -7.40
CA PRO A 279 3.18 14.84 -7.92
C PRO A 279 2.13 14.39 -6.89
N VAL A 280 1.04 15.14 -6.81
CA VAL A 280 -0.11 14.83 -5.95
C VAL A 280 -1.37 14.68 -6.80
N SER A 281 -2.15 13.64 -6.52
CA SER A 281 -3.50 13.47 -7.06
C SER A 281 -4.52 13.44 -5.93
N TRP A 282 -5.61 14.20 -6.08
CA TRP A 282 -6.73 14.23 -5.15
C TRP A 282 -8.06 14.12 -5.90
N PHE A 283 -8.98 13.30 -5.38
CA PHE A 283 -10.29 13.01 -5.99
C PHE A 283 -11.44 13.13 -4.98
#